data_AF-T1BG29-F1
#
_entry.id   AF-T1BG29-F1
#
_cell.length_a   1.000
_cell.length_b   1.000
_cell.length_c   1.000
_cell.angle_alpha   90.00
_cell.angle_beta   90.00
_cell.angle_gamma   90.00
#
_symmetry.space_group_name_H-M   'P 1'
#
loop_
_entity.id
_entity.type
_entity.pdbx_description
1 polymer ?
#
loop_
_entity_poly.entity_id
_entity_poly.type
_entity_poly.pdbx_seq_one_letter_code
_entity_poly.pdbx_strand_id
1 'polypeptide(L)' 'MISIIKPLRFLGDSLKSLREFPEDARHDAGYQLDKVQQGKQPNDFKPMPAIGRGVEEIRIRDDSGTYRV' A
#
# COMPACT_ATOMS: atom_id res chain seq x y z
N MET A 1 17.65 5.73 19.34
CA MET A 1 17.86 5.58 17.88
C MET A 1 16.71 6.25 17.17
N ILE A 2 16.98 7.18 16.25
CA ILE A 2 15.94 7.77 15.39
C ILE A 2 15.65 6.74 14.29
N SER A 3 14.43 6.21 14.24
CA SER A 3 13.99 5.39 13.10
C SER A 3 13.79 6.32 11.90
N ILE A 4 14.57 6.14 10.84
CA ILE A 4 14.37 6.87 9.59
C ILE A 4 13.18 6.21 8.88
N ILE A 5 11.99 6.83 8.99
CA ILE A 5 10.79 6.41 8.27
C ILE A 5 11.04 6.62 6.77
N LYS A 6 10.80 5.58 5.94
CA LYS A 6 10.94 5.72 4.49
C LYS A 6 9.91 6.73 3.96
N PRO A 7 10.30 7.68 3.11
CA PRO A 7 9.36 8.62 2.53
C PRO A 7 8.41 7.89 1.57
N LEU A 8 7.12 8.22 1.65
CA LEU A 8 6.11 7.77 0.70
C LEU A 8 5.92 8.83 -0.39
N ARG A 9 5.91 8.40 -1.66
CA ARG A 9 5.63 9.27 -2.80
C ARG A 9 4.52 8.65 -3.65
N PHE A 10 3.44 9.39 -3.82
CA PHE A 10 2.36 9.04 -4.74
C PHE A 10 2.70 9.55 -6.15
N LEU A 11 2.42 8.76 -7.18
CA LEU A 11 2.71 9.07 -8.57
C LEU A 11 1.41 9.17 -9.35
N GLY A 12 1.33 10.13 -10.28
CA GLY A 12 0.12 10.35 -11.08
C GLY A 12 -1.10 10.64 -10.19
N ASP A 13 -2.19 9.92 -10.42
CA ASP A 13 -3.44 10.03 -9.69
C ASP A 13 -3.55 9.08 -8.48
N SER A 14 -2.48 8.36 -8.11
CA SER A 14 -2.57 7.27 -7.12
C SER A 14 -3.07 7.71 -5.74
N LEU A 15 -2.73 8.93 -5.28
CA LEU A 15 -3.28 9.48 -4.04
C LEU A 15 -4.79 9.76 -4.15
N LYS A 16 -5.26 10.20 -5.32
CA LYS A 16 -6.69 10.43 -5.56
C LYS A 16 -7.42 9.09 -5.58
N SER A 17 -6.93 8.10 -6.33
CA SER A 17 -7.52 6.75 -6.38
C SER A 17 -7.57 6.09 -5.01
N LEU A 18 -6.51 6.21 -4.21
CA LEU A 18 -6.49 5.69 -2.83
C LEU A 18 -7.55 6.36 -1.94
N ARG A 19 -7.81 7.67 -2.15
CA ARG A 19 -8.82 8.40 -1.38
C ARG A 19 -10.25 7.99 -1.73
N GLU A 20 -10.47 7.44 -2.92
CA GLU A 20 -11.76 6.94 -3.42
C GLU A 20 -12.10 5.52 -2.92
N PHE A 21 -11.16 4.83 -2.26
CA PHE A 21 -11.46 3.56 -1.60
C PHE A 21 -12.53 3.75 -0.51
N PRO A 22 -13.37 2.73 -0.23
CA PRO A 22 -14.20 2.71 0.97
C PRO A 22 -13.38 2.94 2.23
N GLU A 23 -14.02 3.45 3.27
CA GLU A 23 -13.35 3.93 4.48
C GLU A 23 -12.42 2.87 5.10
N ASP A 24 -12.93 1.64 5.26
CA ASP A 24 -12.18 0.53 5.86
C ASP A 24 -10.99 0.11 4.99
N ALA A 25 -11.21 -0.10 3.69
CA ALA A 25 -10.15 -0.42 2.74
C ALA A 25 -9.05 0.67 2.68
N ARG A 26 -9.45 1.95 2.77
CA ARG A 26 -8.52 3.08 2.80
C ARG A 26 -7.71 3.12 4.10
N HIS A 27 -8.35 2.83 5.23
CA HIS A 27 -7.67 2.72 6.52
C HIS A 27 -6.64 1.60 6.51
N ASP A 28 -7.03 0.42 6.04
CA ASP A 28 -6.15 -0.74 5.92
C ASP A 28 -4.97 -0.47 4.98
N ALA A 29 -5.22 0.17 3.84
CA ALA A 29 -4.16 0.61 2.93
C ALA A 29 -3.16 1.52 3.63
N GLY A 30 -3.63 2.51 4.39
CA GLY A 30 -2.79 3.41 5.18
C GLY A 30 -1.92 2.67 6.18
N TYR A 31 -2.50 1.68 6.88
CA TYR A 31 -1.77 0.86 7.85
C TYR A 31 -0.71 -0.04 7.19
N GLN A 32 -1.00 -0.64 6.02
CA GLN A 32 0.00 -1.41 5.29
C GLN A 32 1.12 -0.53 4.72
N LEU A 33 0.81 0.68 4.24
CA LEU A 33 1.82 1.64 3.80
C LEU A 33 2.72 2.10 4.95
N ASP A 34 2.16 2.38 6.13
CA ASP A 34 2.93 2.71 7.34
C ASP A 34 3.93 1.59 7.72
N LYS A 35 3.52 0.32 7.63
CA LYS A 35 4.45 -0.81 7.82
C LYS A 35 5.61 -0.75 6.84
N VAL A 36 5.35 -0.51 5.56
CA VAL A 36 6.40 -0.39 4.53
C VAL A 36 7.33 0.78 4.85
N GLN A 37 6.78 1.91 5.29
CA GLN A 37 7.55 3.08 5.69
C GLN A 37 8.45 2.79 6.90
N GLN A 38 8.02 1.93 7.82
CA GLN A 38 8.82 1.44 8.94
C GLN A 38 9.80 0.30 8.56
N GLY A 39 9.88 -0.06 7.28
CA GLY A 39 10.75 -1.15 6.80
C GLY A 39 10.22 -2.55 7.05
N LYS A 40 8.95 -2.69 7.45
CA LYS A 40 8.26 -3.98 7.64
C LYS A 40 7.59 -4.40 6.33
N GLN A 41 7.26 -5.69 6.22
CA GLN A 41 6.41 -6.17 5.13
C GLN A 41 4.93 -5.89 5.40
N PRO A 42 4.14 -5.55 4.37
CA PRO A 42 2.69 -5.55 4.48
C PRO A 42 2.18 -6.98 4.73
N ASN A 43 0.98 -7.10 5.30
CA ASN A 43 0.43 -8.40 5.69
C ASN A 43 0.12 -9.32 4.50
N ASP A 44 -0.43 -8.74 3.42
CA ASP A 44 -0.79 -9.46 2.21
C ASP A 44 -0.26 -8.68 1.01
N PHE A 45 0.73 -9.25 0.33
CA PHE A 45 1.31 -8.68 -0.88
C PHE A 45 1.73 -9.73 -1.89
N LYS A 46 1.95 -9.28 -3.13
CA LYS A 46 2.41 -10.12 -4.23
C LYS A 46 3.51 -9.40 -5.01
N PRO A 47 4.71 -9.99 -5.18
CA PRO A 47 5.72 -9.48 -6.09
C PRO A 47 5.22 -9.43 -7.55
N MET A 48 5.53 -8.35 -8.28
CA MET A 48 5.08 -8.07 -9.64
C MET A 48 6.25 -7.88 -10.62
N PRO A 49 7.09 -8.92 -10.86
CA PRO A 49 8.30 -8.80 -11.66
C PRO A 49 8.05 -8.44 -13.13
N ALA A 50 6.87 -8.75 -13.67
CA ALA A 50 6.47 -8.36 -15.02
C ALA A 50 6.25 -6.84 -15.18
N ILE A 51 5.98 -6.12 -14.07
CA ILE A 51 5.87 -4.65 -14.05
C ILE A 51 7.24 -4.01 -13.83
N GLY A 52 8.04 -4.57 -12.91
CA GLY A 52 9.39 -4.10 -12.66
C GLY A 52 10.06 -4.80 -11.49
N ARG A 53 11.39 -4.74 -11.45
CA ARG A 53 12.17 -5.28 -10.33
C ARG A 53 11.81 -4.55 -9.04
N GLY A 54 11.42 -5.30 -8.01
CA GLY A 54 11.08 -4.75 -6.69
C GLY A 54 9.69 -4.12 -6.61
N VAL A 55 8.85 -4.26 -7.65
CA VAL A 55 7.45 -3.86 -7.57
C VAL A 55 6.67 -4.94 -6.83
N GLU A 56 5.85 -4.52 -5.87
CA GLU A 56 4.95 -5.36 -5.09
C GLU A 56 3.55 -4.75 -5.12
N GLU A 57 2.53 -5.60 -5.15
CA GLU A 57 1.12 -5.23 -5.01
C GLU A 57 0.67 -5.55 -3.58
N ILE A 58 0.23 -4.56 -2.82
CA ILE A 58 -0.45 -4.76 -1.53
C ILE A 58 -1.90 -5.13 -1.83
N ARG A 59 -2.39 -6.22 -1.25
CA ARG A 59 -3.74 -6.73 -1.50
C ARG A 59 -4.61 -6.52 -0.27
N ILE A 60 -5.75 -5.86 -0.48
CA ILE A 60 -6.72 -5.55 0.57
C ILE A 60 -8.05 -6.17 0.13
N ARG A 61 -8.71 -6.88 1.04
CA ARG A 61 -9.98 -7.55 0.81
C ARG A 61 -10.86 -7.38 2.03
N ASP A 62 -12.07 -6.94 1.80
CA ASP A 62 -13.13 -6.85 2.79
C ASP A 62 -14.47 -7.18 2.13
N ASP A 63 -15.56 -7.05 2.88
CA ASP A 63 -16.91 -7.30 2.37
C ASP A 63 -17.32 -6.32 1.24
N SER A 64 -16.64 -5.18 1.12
CA SER A 64 -16.90 -4.18 0.07
C SER A 64 -16.19 -4.53 -1.25
N GLY A 65 -15.14 -5.36 -1.24
CA GLY A 65 -14.49 -5.83 -2.46
C GLY A 65 -13.01 -6.17 -2.32
N THR A 66 -12.29 -6.03 -3.44
CA THR A 66 -10.85 -6.28 -3.52
C THR A 66 -10.13 -5.06 -4.06
N TYR A 67 -9.18 -4.54 -3.29
CA TYR A 67 -8.41 -3.35 -3.57
C TYR A 67 -6.91 -3.66 -3.61
N ARG A 68 -6.17 -2.83 -4.35
CA ARG A 68 -4.74 -3.02 -4.60
C ARG A 68 -4.03 -1.68 -4.52
N VAL A 69 -2.85 -1.67 -3.91
CA VAL A 69 -1.95 -0.52 -3.81
C VAL A 69 -0.57 -0.91 -4.31
#